data_AF-A0A938DNE1-F1
#
_entry.id   AF-A0A938DNE1-F1
#
_cell.length_a   1.000
_cell.length_b   1.000
_cell.length_c   1.000
_cell.angle_alpha   90.00
_cell.angle_beta   90.00
_cell.angle_gamma   90.00
#
_symmetry.space_group_name_H-M   'P 1'
#
loop_
_entity.id
_entity.type
_entity.pdbx_description
1 polymer ?
#
loop_
_entity_poly.entity_id
_entity_poly.type
_entity_poly.pdbx_seq_one_letter_code
_entity_poly.pdbx_strand_id
1 'polypeptide(L)'
;MTVYRVAEPDPPGAGATAASARAAALTLTYPDGSFDAEALLVDARSGDLVVVTKSPGAPGTVYRAPGAATAPGGTTVGLEPIGPVGLPSSPRASRLALELVGLGEQADLVTGADASAAGSVAVVRTYGGIAAYAWPARRSLAEALTAAPCAAPAPLDPRAPQGEAIALSPDGRRLITVSEGAAAPLVELRAR
;
A
#
# COMPACT_ATOMS: atom_id res chain seq x y z
N MET A 1 -3.84 6.62 -14.84
CA MET A 1 -4.01 5.32 -14.17
C MET A 1 -5.47 4.89 -14.27
N THR A 2 -5.77 3.60 -14.42
CA THR A 2 -7.14 3.09 -14.39
C THR A 2 -7.31 2.14 -13.21
N VAL A 3 -8.30 2.42 -12.37
CA VAL A 3 -8.70 1.54 -11.25
C VAL A 3 -9.92 0.75 -11.68
N TYR A 4 -9.86 -0.57 -11.52
CA TYR A 4 -11.00 -1.45 -11.75
C TYR A 4 -11.66 -1.82 -10.43
N ARG A 5 -12.95 -1.51 -10.30
CA ARG A 5 -13.76 -1.94 -9.16
C ARG A 5 -14.68 -3.06 -9.61
N VAL A 6 -14.63 -4.17 -8.89
CA VAL A 6 -15.43 -5.37 -9.15
C VAL A 6 -16.21 -5.67 -7.89
N ALA A 7 -17.51 -5.97 -8.02
CA ALA A 7 -18.24 -6.54 -6.89
C ALA A 7 -17.63 -7.93 -6.61
N GLU A 8 -17.28 -8.20 -5.35
CA GLU A 8 -16.68 -9.49 -4.98
C GLU A 8 -17.57 -10.63 -5.49
N PRO A 9 -17.07 -11.47 -6.41
CA PRO A 9 -17.87 -12.56 -6.94
C PRO A 9 -18.01 -13.67 -5.90
N ASP A 10 -19.11 -14.41 -5.96
CA ASP A 10 -19.21 -15.66 -5.22
C ASP A 10 -18.03 -16.57 -5.60
N PRO A 11 -17.43 -17.29 -4.63
CA PRO A 11 -16.35 -18.21 -4.93
C PRO A 11 -16.84 -19.25 -5.95
N PRO A 12 -15.99 -19.65 -6.91
CA PRO A 12 -16.38 -20.64 -7.90
C PRO A 12 -16.77 -21.96 -7.21
N GLY A 13 -17.75 -22.66 -7.78
CA GLY A 13 -18.14 -23.99 -7.31
C GLY A 13 -16.97 -24.98 -7.38
N ALA A 14 -17.05 -26.06 -6.61
CA ALA A 14 -15.98 -27.07 -6.54
C ALA A 14 -15.57 -27.57 -7.94
N GLY A 15 -14.26 -27.48 -8.24
CA GLY A 15 -13.70 -27.89 -9.53
C GLY A 15 -13.65 -26.80 -10.60
N ALA A 16 -14.27 -25.64 -10.37
CA ALA A 16 -14.09 -24.45 -11.22
C ALA A 16 -12.94 -23.57 -10.69
N THR A 17 -12.08 -23.11 -11.60
CA THR A 17 -10.89 -22.30 -11.28
C THR A 17 -11.01 -20.85 -11.76
N ALA A 18 -12.12 -20.48 -12.40
CA ALA A 18 -12.34 -19.14 -12.92
C ALA A 18 -13.80 -18.71 -12.77
N ALA A 19 -13.99 -17.48 -12.29
CA ALA A 19 -15.23 -16.72 -12.36
C ALA A 19 -14.91 -15.36 -12.98
N SER A 20 -15.81 -14.83 -13.82
CA SER A 20 -15.69 -13.47 -14.34
C SER A 20 -16.81 -12.61 -13.78
N ALA A 21 -16.48 -11.35 -13.48
CA ALA A 21 -17.42 -10.36 -13.02
C ALA A 21 -17.22 -9.06 -13.80
N ARG A 22 -18.30 -8.29 -13.95
CA ARG A 22 -18.23 -7.01 -14.64
C ARG A 22 -17.46 -6.01 -13.78
N ALA A 23 -16.39 -5.45 -14.33
CA ALA A 23 -15.65 -4.37 -13.69
C ALA A 23 -16.20 -3.00 -14.11
N ALA A 24 -16.30 -2.08 -13.15
CA ALA A 24 -16.37 -0.65 -13.43
C ALA A 24 -14.93 -0.11 -13.53
N ALA A 25 -14.64 0.60 -14.62
CA ALA A 25 -13.36 1.29 -14.81
C ALA A 25 -13.48 2.74 -14.35
N LEU A 26 -12.52 3.20 -13.56
CA LEU A 26 -12.37 4.58 -13.12
C LEU A 26 -11.02 5.10 -13.58
N THR A 27 -11.00 6.23 -14.28
CA THR A 27 -9.76 6.83 -14.75
C THR A 27 -9.29 7.86 -13.73
N LEU A 28 -8.08 7.68 -13.19
CA LEU A 28 -7.44 8.62 -12.28
C LEU A 28 -6.28 9.33 -12.98
N THR A 29 -6.19 10.65 -12.82
CA THR A 29 -5.12 11.48 -13.39
C THR A 29 -4.35 12.20 -12.31
N TYR A 30 -3.03 12.03 -12.27
CA TYR A 30 -2.18 12.88 -11.45
C TYR A 30 -2.14 14.30 -12.01
N PRO A 31 -2.11 15.34 -11.15
CA PRO A 31 -2.06 16.73 -11.59
C PRO A 31 -0.68 17.16 -12.14
N ASP A 32 0.36 16.40 -11.80
CA ASP A 32 1.78 16.78 -11.90
C ASP A 32 2.60 15.83 -12.78
N GLY A 33 1.96 14.92 -13.53
CA GLY A 33 2.64 14.06 -14.50
C GLY A 33 2.15 12.62 -14.47
N SER A 34 3.03 11.68 -14.79
CA SER A 34 2.77 10.25 -14.62
C SER A 34 3.75 9.72 -13.58
N PHE A 35 3.23 8.90 -12.67
CA PHE A 35 4.00 8.28 -11.59
C PHE A 35 3.64 6.81 -11.49
N ASP A 36 4.60 6.01 -11.04
CA ASP A 36 4.39 4.61 -10.69
C ASP A 36 3.52 4.56 -9.44
N ALA A 37 2.33 3.96 -9.55
CA ALA A 37 1.43 3.73 -8.43
C ALA A 37 1.77 2.39 -7.78
N GLU A 38 2.25 2.40 -6.54
CA GLU A 38 2.73 1.19 -5.85
C GLU A 38 1.76 0.71 -4.79
N ALA A 39 0.99 1.64 -4.22
CA ALA A 39 -0.05 1.29 -3.27
C ALA A 39 -1.36 1.96 -3.63
N LEU A 40 -2.46 1.21 -3.50
CA LEU A 40 -3.82 1.67 -3.59
C LEU A 40 -4.55 1.21 -2.32
N LEU A 41 -5.11 2.16 -1.57
CA LEU A 41 -5.91 1.91 -0.38
C LEU A 41 -7.28 2.56 -0.51
N VAL A 42 -8.21 2.17 0.37
CA VAL A 42 -9.52 2.78 0.50
C VAL A 42 -9.69 3.30 1.92
N ASP A 43 -10.06 4.57 2.06
CA ASP A 43 -10.52 5.12 3.34
C ASP A 43 -11.88 4.48 3.66
N ALA A 44 -11.90 3.56 4.62
CA ALA A 44 -13.10 2.84 5.07
C ALA A 44 -14.25 3.74 5.55
N ARG A 45 -14.01 5.03 5.85
CA ARG A 45 -15.04 5.96 6.32
C ARG A 45 -15.64 6.79 5.20
N SER A 46 -14.79 7.37 4.34
CA SER A 46 -15.24 8.25 3.24
C SER A 46 -15.40 7.53 1.92
N GLY A 47 -14.79 6.35 1.77
CA GLY A 47 -14.66 5.66 0.48
C GLY A 47 -13.63 6.30 -0.45
N ASP A 48 -12.81 7.24 0.04
CA ASP A 48 -11.76 7.86 -0.76
C ASP A 48 -10.74 6.81 -1.19
N LEU A 49 -10.31 6.88 -2.46
CA LEU A 49 -9.16 6.11 -2.92
C LEU A 49 -7.90 6.88 -2.55
N VAL A 50 -6.92 6.17 -1.99
CA VAL A 50 -5.62 6.73 -1.62
C VAL A 50 -4.54 6.00 -2.41
N VAL A 51 -3.68 6.75 -3.08
CA VAL A 51 -2.59 6.20 -3.91
C VAL A 51 -1.27 6.68 -3.34
N VAL A 52 -0.27 5.80 -3.27
CA VAL A 52 1.10 6.16 -2.91
C VAL A 52 2.04 5.79 -4.05
N THR A 53 2.88 6.75 -4.47
CA THR A 53 3.76 6.57 -5.61
C THR A 53 5.12 5.93 -5.25
N LYS A 54 5.75 5.25 -6.22
CA LYS A 54 7.20 5.00 -6.19
C LYS A 54 7.93 6.27 -6.63
N SER A 55 8.91 6.73 -5.85
CA SER A 55 9.67 7.93 -6.20
C SER A 55 11.16 7.72 -5.89
N PRO A 56 11.99 7.32 -6.87
CA PRO A 56 13.43 7.21 -6.68
C PRO A 56 14.05 8.53 -6.20
N GLY A 57 14.81 8.47 -5.10
CA GLY A 57 15.52 9.62 -4.53
C GLY A 57 14.69 10.57 -3.65
N ALA A 58 13.41 10.28 -3.41
CA ALA A 58 12.55 11.03 -2.49
C ALA A 58 11.49 10.12 -1.85
N PRO A 59 10.85 10.50 -0.74
CA PRO A 59 9.64 9.81 -0.31
C PRO A 59 8.57 9.83 -1.42
N GLY A 60 7.82 8.74 -1.56
CA GLY A 60 6.64 8.70 -2.42
C GLY A 60 5.61 9.75 -2.00
N THR A 61 4.73 10.16 -2.91
CA THR A 61 3.65 11.11 -2.62
C THR A 61 2.34 10.37 -2.39
N VAL A 62 1.62 10.79 -1.35
CA VAL A 62 0.24 10.35 -1.08
C VAL A 62 -0.72 11.23 -1.86
N TYR A 63 -1.55 10.61 -2.68
CA TYR A 63 -2.63 11.25 -3.41
C TYR A 63 -3.99 10.73 -2.96
N ARG A 64 -5.01 11.57 -3.07
CA ARG A 64 -6.42 11.24 -2.77
C ARG A 64 -7.30 11.43 -4.00
N ALA A 65 -8.19 10.48 -4.27
CA ALA A 65 -9.37 10.68 -5.10
C ALA A 65 -10.62 10.59 -4.21
N PRO A 66 -11.42 11.68 -4.08
CA PRO A 66 -12.60 11.68 -3.22
C PRO A 66 -13.61 10.59 -3.59
N GLY A 67 -14.11 9.84 -2.60
CA GLY A 67 -15.01 8.70 -2.80
C GLY A 67 -16.27 9.09 -3.57
N ALA A 68 -16.84 10.27 -3.27
CA ALA A 68 -17.99 10.84 -3.98
C ALA A 68 -17.73 11.07 -5.48
N ALA A 69 -16.48 11.34 -5.89
CA ALA A 69 -16.09 11.52 -7.29
C ALA A 69 -15.82 10.18 -8.01
N THR A 70 -15.68 9.08 -7.26
CA THR A 70 -15.41 7.72 -7.75
C THR A 70 -16.68 6.86 -7.90
N ALA A 71 -17.83 7.53 -8.08
CA ALA A 71 -19.09 6.85 -8.38
C ALA A 71 -19.00 6.10 -9.73
N PRO A 72 -19.67 4.93 -9.89
CA PRO A 72 -19.65 4.21 -11.15
C PRO A 72 -20.32 5.02 -12.27
N GLY A 73 -19.58 5.32 -13.34
CA GLY A 73 -20.11 6.14 -14.44
C GLY A 73 -19.13 6.61 -15.52
N GLY A 74 -17.89 6.08 -15.59
CA GLY A 74 -16.92 6.47 -16.63
C GLY A 74 -16.27 7.83 -16.42
N THR A 75 -16.23 8.33 -15.18
CA THR A 75 -15.62 9.62 -14.85
C THR A 75 -14.10 9.53 -14.80
N THR A 76 -13.45 10.58 -15.29
CA THR A 76 -12.04 10.87 -15.00
C THR A 76 -11.98 11.70 -13.72
N VAL A 77 -11.22 11.26 -12.73
CA VAL A 77 -11.05 11.94 -11.44
C VAL A 77 -9.61 12.42 -11.32
N GLY A 78 -9.44 13.72 -11.09
CA GLY A 78 -8.15 14.30 -10.75
C GLY A 78 -7.73 13.91 -9.34
N LEU A 79 -6.50 13.44 -9.18
CA LEU A 79 -5.91 13.15 -7.89
C LEU A 79 -5.48 14.44 -7.19
N GLU A 80 -5.73 14.52 -5.89
CA GLU A 80 -5.29 15.61 -5.03
C GLU A 80 -4.00 15.21 -4.32
N PRO A 81 -2.89 15.96 -4.46
CA PRO A 81 -1.66 15.68 -3.75
C PRO A 81 -1.84 16.08 -2.28
N ILE A 82 -1.63 15.15 -1.36
CA ILE A 82 -1.74 15.38 0.08
C ILE A 82 -0.38 15.69 0.70
N GLY A 83 0.67 15.01 0.23
CA GLY A 83 2.05 15.25 0.67
C GLY A 83 2.90 14.00 0.61
N PRO A 84 4.20 14.09 0.96
CA PRO A 84 5.07 12.93 1.01
C PRO A 84 4.58 11.91 2.05
N VAL A 85 4.69 10.63 1.74
CA VAL A 85 4.45 9.55 2.70
C VAL A 85 5.48 9.66 3.83
N GLY A 86 5.01 9.70 5.07
CA GLY A 86 5.89 9.76 6.23
C GLY A 86 6.52 8.39 6.43
N LEU A 87 7.84 8.26 6.29
CA LEU A 87 8.55 7.00 6.48
C LEU A 87 9.51 7.10 7.67
N PRO A 88 9.66 6.04 8.47
CA PRO A 88 10.79 5.96 9.38
C PRO A 88 12.06 5.73 8.56
N SER A 89 13.23 6.00 9.13
CA SER A 89 14.47 5.55 8.51
C SER A 89 14.47 4.02 8.40
N SER A 90 14.75 3.48 7.21
CA SER A 90 14.96 2.04 7.04
C SER A 90 15.98 1.49 8.05
N PRO A 91 15.76 0.30 8.63
CA PRO A 91 16.74 -0.33 9.50
C PRO A 91 18.10 -0.48 8.80
N ARG A 92 19.19 -0.17 9.50
CA ARG A 92 20.56 -0.25 8.93
C ARG A 92 20.86 -1.62 8.33
N ALA A 93 20.42 -2.69 9.00
CA ALA A 93 20.62 -4.06 8.51
C ALA A 93 19.90 -4.32 7.18
N SER A 94 18.65 -3.85 7.03
CA SER A 94 17.91 -3.94 5.78
C SER A 94 18.59 -3.15 4.66
N ARG A 95 19.03 -1.92 4.94
CA ARG A 95 19.73 -1.09 3.95
C ARG A 95 21.03 -1.76 3.47
N LEU A 96 21.81 -2.32 4.39
CA LEU A 96 23.03 -3.08 4.04
C LEU A 96 22.71 -4.32 3.20
N ALA A 97 21.68 -5.08 3.57
CA ALA A 97 21.27 -6.26 2.79
C ALA A 97 20.85 -5.88 1.36
N LEU A 98 20.13 -4.77 1.21
CA LEU A 98 19.75 -4.21 -0.09
C LEU A 98 20.97 -3.65 -0.85
N GLU A 99 21.92 -3.03 -0.18
CA GLU A 99 23.15 -2.52 -0.79
C GLU A 99 23.97 -3.65 -1.46
N LEU A 100 24.04 -4.83 -0.83
CA LEU A 100 24.71 -6.00 -1.39
C LEU A 100 24.11 -6.50 -2.71
N VAL A 101 22.84 -6.14 -2.99
CA VAL A 101 22.16 -6.45 -4.26
C VAL A 101 21.94 -5.20 -5.13
N GLY A 102 22.59 -4.08 -4.82
CA GLY A 102 22.54 -2.84 -5.62
C GLY A 102 21.32 -1.96 -5.40
N LEU A 103 20.57 -2.16 -4.31
CA LEU A 103 19.29 -1.50 -4.02
C LEU A 103 19.31 -0.68 -2.70
N GLY A 104 20.49 -0.43 -2.13
CA GLY A 104 20.63 0.26 -0.83
C GLY A 104 19.96 1.64 -0.80
N GLU A 105 20.16 2.44 -1.84
CA GLU A 105 19.54 3.76 -2.00
C GLU A 105 18.04 3.71 -2.32
N GLN A 106 17.52 2.50 -2.58
CA GLN A 106 16.10 2.25 -2.87
C GLN A 106 15.35 1.68 -1.66
N ALA A 107 15.99 1.56 -0.49
CA ALA A 107 15.39 0.94 0.70
C ALA A 107 14.05 1.55 1.12
N ASP A 108 13.85 2.84 0.85
CA ASP A 108 12.65 3.58 1.24
C ASP A 108 11.60 3.68 0.11
N LEU A 109 11.79 2.98 -1.02
CA LEU A 109 10.79 2.90 -2.09
C LEU A 109 9.59 2.07 -1.65
N VAL A 110 8.40 2.65 -1.74
CA VAL A 110 7.12 2.00 -1.43
C VAL A 110 6.87 0.84 -2.41
N THR A 111 6.39 -0.28 -1.89
CA THR A 111 6.03 -1.47 -2.67
C THR A 111 4.63 -2.00 -2.38
N GLY A 112 4.03 -1.57 -1.28
CA GLY A 112 2.66 -1.93 -0.95
C GLY A 112 2.18 -1.23 0.31
N ALA A 113 0.88 -1.29 0.55
CA ALA A 113 0.28 -0.76 1.76
C ALA A 113 -1.06 -1.45 2.03
N ASP A 114 -1.51 -1.41 3.27
CA ASP A 114 -2.85 -1.86 3.64
C ASP A 114 -3.41 -1.05 4.81
N ALA A 115 -4.72 -1.01 4.96
CA ALA A 115 -5.41 -0.32 6.04
C ALA A 115 -6.49 -1.20 6.65
N SER A 116 -6.57 -1.19 7.98
CA SER A 116 -7.57 -1.98 8.71
C SER A 116 -8.98 -1.52 8.36
N ALA A 117 -9.91 -2.46 8.16
CA ALA A 117 -11.32 -2.17 7.88
C ALA A 117 -12.00 -1.37 9.01
N ALA A 118 -11.55 -1.54 10.26
CA ALA A 118 -12.02 -0.77 11.41
C ALA A 118 -11.57 0.71 11.40
N GLY A 119 -10.69 1.08 10.47
CA GLY A 119 -10.20 2.44 10.32
C GLY A 119 -9.34 2.91 11.49
N SER A 120 -8.47 2.05 12.02
CA SER A 120 -7.62 2.33 13.19
C SER A 120 -6.12 2.34 12.89
N VAL A 121 -5.67 1.52 11.96
CA VAL A 121 -4.25 1.38 11.59
C VAL A 121 -4.10 1.28 10.07
N ALA A 122 -3.05 1.88 9.55
CA ALA A 122 -2.56 1.65 8.20
C ALA A 122 -1.08 1.27 8.25
N VAL A 123 -0.61 0.55 7.23
CA VAL A 123 0.78 0.14 7.08
C VAL A 123 1.26 0.39 5.67
N VAL A 124 2.52 0.79 5.53
CA VAL A 124 3.20 0.95 4.24
C VAL A 124 4.47 0.11 4.28
N ARG A 125 4.66 -0.72 3.25
CA ARG A 125 5.86 -1.50 2.99
C ARG A 125 6.76 -0.73 2.04
N THR A 126 8.05 -0.74 2.34
CA THR A 126 9.11 -0.39 1.40
C THR A 126 10.00 -1.62 1.15
N TYR A 127 10.96 -1.50 0.23
CA TYR A 127 11.95 -2.58 0.04
C TYR A 127 12.65 -2.94 1.37
N GLY A 128 13.03 -1.97 2.18
CA GLY A 128 13.81 -2.17 3.40
C GLY A 128 13.04 -2.13 4.72
N GLY A 129 11.82 -1.61 4.74
CA GLY A 129 11.13 -1.22 5.97
C GLY A 129 9.62 -1.37 5.93
N ILE A 130 9.00 -1.17 7.10
CA ILE A 130 7.56 -1.09 7.27
C ILE A 130 7.25 0.09 8.19
N ALA A 131 6.40 0.99 7.71
CA ALA A 131 5.81 2.09 8.47
C ALA A 131 4.41 1.69 8.93
N ALA A 132 4.07 1.96 10.20
CA ALA A 132 2.72 1.78 10.74
C ALA A 132 2.17 3.11 11.27
N TYR A 133 0.93 3.43 10.92
CA TYR A 133 0.28 4.70 11.21
C TYR A 133 -0.94 4.46 12.09
N ALA A 134 -1.04 5.21 13.19
CA ALA A 134 -2.31 5.36 13.88
C ALA A 134 -3.25 6.22 13.02
N TRP A 135 -4.44 5.71 12.74
CA TRP A 135 -5.40 6.35 11.85
C TRP A 135 -6.71 6.68 12.60
N PRO A 136 -6.70 7.61 13.57
CA PRO A 136 -7.88 7.93 14.36
C PRO A 136 -8.99 8.58 13.51
N ALA A 137 -10.25 8.43 13.96
CA ALA A 137 -11.46 8.92 13.26
C ALA A 137 -11.46 10.41 12.86
N ARG A 138 -10.60 11.23 13.45
CA ARG A 138 -10.50 12.67 13.16
C ARG A 138 -9.61 13.01 11.96
N ARG A 139 -8.95 12.02 11.34
CA ARG A 139 -8.08 12.22 10.17
C ARG A 139 -8.51 11.30 9.03
N SER A 140 -8.40 11.77 7.80
CA SER A 140 -8.50 10.90 6.63
C SER A 140 -7.31 9.92 6.57
N LEU A 141 -7.47 8.82 5.84
CA LEU A 141 -6.38 7.85 5.62
C LEU A 141 -5.19 8.53 4.96
N ALA A 142 -5.44 9.35 3.95
CA ALA A 142 -4.39 10.05 3.22
C ALA A 142 -3.56 10.98 4.13
N GLU A 143 -4.22 11.73 5.03
CA GLU A 143 -3.51 12.56 6.04
C GLU A 143 -2.77 11.72 7.09
N ALA A 144 -3.28 10.53 7.42
CA ALA A 144 -2.58 9.65 8.35
C ALA A 144 -1.25 9.15 7.77
N LEU A 145 -1.21 8.84 6.47
CA LEU A 145 -0.01 8.36 5.77
C LEU A 145 1.10 9.42 5.63
N THR A 146 0.78 10.72 5.73
CA THR A 146 1.79 11.79 5.72
C THR A 146 2.33 12.12 7.12
N ALA A 147 1.71 11.58 8.18
CA ALA A 147 2.17 11.79 9.55
C ALA A 147 3.42 10.96 9.86
N ALA A 148 4.09 11.29 10.97
CA ALA A 148 5.20 10.50 11.48
C ALA A 148 4.72 9.08 11.88
N PRO A 149 5.25 8.00 11.28
CA PRO A 149 4.85 6.63 11.59
C PRO A 149 5.63 6.04 12.76
N CYS A 150 5.19 4.88 13.21
CA CYS A 150 6.03 3.93 13.95
C CYS A 150 6.74 2.99 12.98
N ALA A 151 7.99 2.63 13.26
CA ALA A 151 8.67 1.55 12.55
C ALA A 151 8.16 0.19 13.07
N ALA A 152 7.69 -0.67 12.17
CA ALA A 152 7.36 -2.05 12.48
C ALA A 152 8.53 -2.98 12.10
N PRO A 153 8.64 -4.18 12.70
CA PRO A 153 9.60 -5.17 12.25
C PRO A 153 9.37 -5.50 10.78
N ALA A 154 10.41 -5.40 9.97
CA ALA A 154 10.37 -5.63 8.52
C ALA A 154 11.30 -6.81 8.16
N PRO A 155 10.88 -8.06 8.42
CA PRO A 155 11.67 -9.22 8.04
C PRO A 155 11.83 -9.28 6.51
N LEU A 156 13.03 -9.68 6.09
CA LEU A 156 13.43 -9.82 4.70
C LEU A 156 13.97 -11.23 4.48
N ASP A 157 13.68 -11.80 3.32
CA ASP A 157 14.32 -13.03 2.88
C ASP A 157 15.77 -12.73 2.47
N PRO A 158 16.79 -13.36 3.08
CA PRO A 158 18.17 -13.10 2.72
C PRO A 158 18.52 -13.49 1.28
N ARG A 159 17.70 -14.32 0.62
CA ARG A 159 17.88 -14.71 -0.80
C ARG A 159 17.45 -13.61 -1.77
N ALA A 160 16.51 -12.76 -1.35
CA ALA A 160 15.95 -11.66 -2.11
C ALA A 160 15.50 -10.57 -1.11
N PRO A 161 16.42 -9.71 -0.67
CA PRO A 161 16.23 -8.84 0.50
C PRO A 161 15.35 -7.63 0.22
N GLN A 162 14.49 -7.70 -0.79
CA GLN A 162 13.50 -6.70 -1.15
C GLN A 162 12.14 -7.11 -0.60
N GLY A 163 11.46 -6.19 0.05
CA GLY A 163 10.09 -6.35 0.49
C GLY A 163 9.06 -5.93 -0.54
N GLU A 164 8.10 -6.80 -0.85
CA GLU A 164 7.18 -6.55 -1.98
C GLU A 164 5.72 -6.37 -1.60
N ALA A 165 5.22 -7.09 -0.59
CA ALA A 165 3.80 -7.01 -0.26
C ALA A 165 3.52 -7.08 1.23
N ILE A 166 2.41 -6.47 1.63
CA ILE A 166 1.96 -6.38 3.01
C ILE A 166 0.43 -6.43 3.05
N ALA A 167 -0.12 -7.06 4.09
CA ALA A 167 -1.54 -7.08 4.38
C ALA A 167 -1.76 -7.09 5.90
N LEU A 168 -2.89 -6.54 6.33
CA LEU A 168 -3.38 -6.63 7.70
C LEU A 168 -4.44 -7.72 7.78
N SER A 169 -4.50 -8.41 8.92
CA SER A 169 -5.67 -9.26 9.20
C SER A 169 -6.94 -8.40 9.36
N PRO A 170 -8.14 -8.96 9.16
CA PRO A 170 -9.39 -8.20 9.27
C PRO A 170 -9.59 -7.47 10.62
N ASP A 171 -9.04 -8.03 11.71
CA ASP A 171 -9.06 -7.43 13.05
C ASP A 171 -7.94 -6.38 13.27
N GLY A 172 -7.05 -6.19 12.29
CA GLY A 172 -5.91 -5.27 12.34
C GLY A 172 -4.80 -5.68 13.32
N ARG A 173 -4.82 -6.90 13.87
CA ARG A 173 -3.88 -7.34 14.92
C ARG A 173 -2.68 -8.09 14.39
N ARG A 174 -2.73 -8.50 13.12
CA ARG A 174 -1.65 -9.21 12.45
C ARG A 174 -1.25 -8.48 11.18
N LEU A 175 0.03 -8.56 10.88
CA LEU A 175 0.64 -8.05 9.68
C LEU A 175 1.26 -9.25 8.97
N ILE A 176 0.89 -9.46 7.72
CA ILE A 176 1.41 -10.51 6.87
C ILE A 176 2.23 -9.84 5.77
N THR A 177 3.43 -10.31 5.53
CA THR A 177 4.31 -9.66 4.55
C THR A 177 5.26 -10.64 3.90
N VAL A 178 5.80 -10.29 2.74
CA VAL A 178 6.63 -11.17 1.93
C VAL A 178 7.70 -10.39 1.18
N SER A 179 8.84 -11.03 0.98
CA SER A 179 9.93 -10.54 0.14
C SER A 179 9.73 -10.93 -1.32
N GLU A 180 10.51 -10.35 -2.22
CA GLU A 180 10.53 -10.73 -3.62
C GLU A 180 10.94 -12.21 -3.81
N GLY A 181 10.47 -12.80 -4.91
CA GLY A 181 10.98 -14.08 -5.39
C GLY A 181 10.03 -15.26 -5.24
N ALA A 182 10.32 -16.30 -6.04
CA ALA A 182 9.55 -17.54 -6.02
C ALA A 182 9.73 -18.28 -4.69
N ALA A 183 8.62 -18.75 -4.13
CA ALA A 183 8.60 -19.44 -2.83
C ALA A 183 9.24 -18.63 -1.69
N ALA A 184 9.15 -17.30 -1.75
CA ALA A 184 9.42 -16.44 -0.60
C ALA A 184 8.40 -16.76 0.52
N PRO A 185 8.86 -16.96 1.77
CA PRO A 185 7.97 -17.29 2.87
C PRO A 185 7.07 -16.10 3.23
N LEU A 186 5.79 -16.37 3.43
CA LEU A 186 4.91 -15.41 4.11
C LEU A 186 5.32 -15.32 5.58
N VAL A 187 5.50 -14.10 6.08
CA VAL A 187 5.80 -13.85 7.48
C VAL A 187 4.62 -13.18 8.15
N GLU A 188 4.05 -13.83 9.17
CA GLU A 188 3.02 -13.26 10.05
C GLU A 188 3.69 -12.66 11.30
N LEU A 189 3.43 -11.38 11.54
CA LEU A 189 3.78 -10.67 12.77
C LEU A 189 2.50 -10.35 13.54
N ARG A 190 2.57 -10.38 14.87
CA ARG A 190 1.44 -10.03 15.74
C ARG A 190 1.77 -8.77 16.52
N ALA A 191 0.85 -7.81 16.49
CA ALA A 191 0.89 -6.69 17.42
C ALA A 191 0.72 -7.24 18.84
N ARG A 192 1.58 -6.81 19.77
CA ARG A 192 1.49 -7.14 21.19
C ARG A 192 0.73 -6.04 21.93
#